data_AF-A0AAV4RNZ5-F1
#
_entry.id   AF-A0AAV4RNZ5-F1
#
_cell.length_a   1.000
_cell.length_b   1.000
_cell.length_c   1.000
_cell.angle_alpha   90.00
_cell.angle_beta   90.00
_cell.angle_gamma   90.00
#
_symmetry.space_group_name_H-M   'P 1'
#
loop_
_entity.id
_entity.type
_entity.pdbx_description
1 polymer ?
#
loop_
_entity_poly.entity_id
_entity_poly.type
_entity_poly.pdbx_seq_one_letter_code
_entity_poly.pdbx_strand_id
1 'polypeptide(L)'
;MVEDYWGPSQKMLGDMKFLDALKSYDKDNIPEHVIQCLKKIRQKYSLNPEFDPAVIKKVSVACEGLCRWVRAMDVYNRVNKVVAPKNQAEGSDS
;
A
#
# COMPACT_ATOMS: atom_id res chain seq x y z
N MET A 1 3.39 22.04 10.08
CA MET A 1 2.11 22.08 9.34
C MET A 1 1.55 20.68 9.32
N VAL A 2 0.33 20.47 9.84
CA VAL A 2 -0.39 19.22 9.66
C VAL A 2 -0.87 19.23 8.21
N GLU A 3 -0.37 18.31 7.39
CA GLU A 3 -0.88 18.17 6.03
C GLU A 3 -2.30 17.62 6.10
N ASP A 4 -3.26 18.40 5.59
CA ASP A 4 -4.66 18.03 5.55
C ASP A 4 -4.93 17.08 4.39
N TYR A 5 -4.80 15.79 4.67
CA TYR A 5 -5.09 14.72 3.72
C TYR A 5 -6.57 14.37 3.65
N TRP A 6 -7.41 14.90 4.56
CA TRP A 6 -8.82 14.50 4.65
C TRP A 6 -9.62 14.97 3.44
N GLY A 7 -9.55 16.27 3.11
CA GLY A 7 -10.26 16.84 1.97
C GLY A 7 -9.94 16.15 0.62
N PRO A 8 -8.65 16.00 0.26
CA PRO A 8 -8.27 15.28 -0.96
C PRO A 8 -8.68 13.81 -0.95
N SER A 9 -8.56 13.13 0.19
CA SER A 9 -8.94 11.72 0.32
C SER A 9 -10.43 11.50 0.12
N GLN A 10 -11.28 12.37 0.69
CA GLN A 10 -12.73 12.29 0.49
C GLN A 10 -13.10 12.46 -0.99
N LYS A 11 -12.47 13.42 -1.67
CA LYS A 11 -12.71 13.65 -3.10
C LYS A 11 -12.28 12.44 -3.95
N MET A 12 -11.14 11.83 -3.62
CA MET A 12 -10.64 10.65 -4.31
C MET A 12 -11.56 9.43 -4.08
N LEU A 13 -12.03 9.22 -2.85
CA LEU A 13 -12.95 8.13 -2.51
C LEU A 13 -14.34 8.30 -3.16
N GLY A 14 -14.74 9.54 -3.45
CA GLY A 14 -15.98 9.84 -4.17
C GLY A 14 -15.90 9.65 -5.69
N ASP A 15 -14.72 9.41 -6.25
CA ASP A 15 -14.56 9.17 -7.69
C ASP A 15 -14.98 7.74 -8.04
N MET A 16 -15.92 7.60 -8.98
CA MET A 16 -16.37 6.29 -9.47
C MET A 16 -15.24 5.49 -10.13
N LYS A 17 -14.23 6.17 -10.70
CA LYS A 17 -13.07 5.54 -11.32
C LYS A 17 -11.99 5.12 -10.32
N PHE A 18 -12.15 5.44 -9.04
CA PHE A 18 -11.15 5.14 -8.02
C PHE A 18 -10.81 3.65 -7.96
N LEU A 19 -11.83 2.78 -7.95
CA LEU A 19 -11.61 1.33 -7.90
C LEU A 19 -10.93 0.81 -9.16
N ASP A 20 -11.23 1.38 -10.33
CA ASP A 20 -10.59 0.99 -11.59
C ASP A 20 -9.14 1.45 -11.62
N ALA A 21 -8.86 2.66 -11.13
CA ALA A 21 -7.50 3.18 -10.97
C ALA A 21 -6.65 2.30 -10.03
N LEU A 22 -7.24 1.74 -8.96
CA LEU A 22 -6.56 0.79 -8.07
C LEU A 22 -6.25 -0.55 -8.75
N LYS A 23 -7.14 -1.02 -9.64
CA LYS A 23 -6.96 -2.27 -10.39
C LYS A 23 -5.93 -2.13 -11.50
N SER A 24 -5.93 -0.99 -12.21
CA SER A 24 -4.97 -0.67 -13.25
C SER A 24 -3.67 -0.08 -12.70
N TYR A 25 -3.52 0.00 -11.38
CA TYR A 25 -2.34 0.60 -10.76
C TYR A 25 -1.10 -0.23 -11.06
N ASP A 26 -0.08 0.42 -11.62
CA ASP A 26 1.19 -0.22 -11.93
C ASP A 26 1.99 -0.47 -10.64
N LYS A 27 1.98 -1.73 -10.20
CA LYS A 27 2.71 -2.20 -9.02
C LYS A 27 4.22 -2.37 -9.29
N ASP A 28 4.64 -2.40 -10.54
CA ASP A 28 6.05 -2.57 -10.92
C ASP A 28 6.78 -1.22 -10.94
N ASN A 29 6.06 -0.14 -11.29
CA ASN A 29 6.59 1.22 -11.30
C ASN A 29 5.96 2.11 -10.22
N ILE A 30 6.06 1.69 -8.95
CA ILE A 30 5.56 2.49 -7.82
C ILE A 30 6.52 3.67 -7.57
N PRO A 31 6.05 4.93 -7.61
CA PRO A 31 6.89 6.08 -7.31
C PRO A 31 7.46 6.05 -5.88
N GLU A 32 8.70 6.49 -5.70
CA GLU A 32 9.37 6.47 -4.39
C GLU A 32 8.59 7.29 -3.33
N HIS A 33 7.89 8.36 -3.71
CA HIS A 33 7.07 9.13 -2.77
C HIS A 33 5.91 8.29 -2.18
N VAL A 34 5.28 7.42 -2.97
CA VAL A 34 4.23 6.50 -2.49
C VAL A 34 4.84 5.46 -1.55
N ILE A 35 5.99 4.90 -1.91
CA ILE A 35 6.73 3.95 -1.06
C ILE A 35 7.07 4.57 0.31
N GLN A 36 7.54 5.83 0.32
CA GLN A 36 7.83 6.55 1.55
C GLN A 36 6.56 6.80 2.38
N CYS A 37 5.43 7.09 1.73
CA CYS A 37 4.14 7.19 2.40
C CYS A 37 3.73 5.86 3.05
N LEU A 38 3.78 4.75 2.32
CA LEU A 38 3.49 3.40 2.83
C LEU A 38 4.36 3.03 4.04
N LYS A 39 5.66 3.34 3.98
CA LYS A 39 6.58 3.14 5.11
C LYS A 39 6.20 3.98 6.32
N LYS A 40 5.85 5.25 6.14
CA LYS A 40 5.38 6.13 7.22
C LYS A 40 4.09 5.59 7.83
N ILE A 41 3.12 5.20 7.00
CA ILE A 41 1.87 4.57 7.45
C ILE A 41 2.21 3.33 8.28
N ARG A 42 3.03 2.42 7.77
CA ARG A 42 3.45 1.24 8.55
C ARG A 42 4.13 1.64 9.85
N GLN A 43 5.13 2.51 9.86
CA GLN A 43 5.85 2.86 11.09
C GLN A 43 4.94 3.52 12.14
N LYS A 44 4.03 4.38 11.70
CA LYS A 44 3.14 5.15 12.57
C LYS A 44 1.95 4.32 13.05
N TYR A 45 1.45 3.42 12.22
CA TYR A 45 0.25 2.63 12.48
C TYR A 45 0.54 1.15 12.78
N SER A 46 1.75 0.62 12.61
CA SER A 46 2.11 -0.78 12.99
C SER A 46 1.95 -1.03 14.47
N LEU A 47 2.13 -0.01 15.30
CA LEU A 47 1.94 -0.08 16.73
C LEU A 47 0.50 0.23 17.14
N ASN A 48 -0.34 0.71 16.22
CA ASN A 48 -1.73 1.01 16.50
C ASN A 48 -2.60 -0.23 16.18
N PRO A 49 -3.19 -0.89 17.20
CA PRO A 49 -4.11 -2.01 16.98
C PRO A 49 -5.36 -1.64 16.18
N GLU A 50 -5.71 -0.35 16.08
CA GLU A 50 -6.81 0.12 15.23
C GLU A 50 -6.52 0.00 13.73
N PHE A 51 -5.24 -0.15 13.35
CA PHE A 51 -4.82 -0.38 11.96
C PHE A 51 -4.70 -1.86 11.60
N ASP A 52 -5.33 -2.73 12.39
CA ASP A 52 -5.51 -4.13 12.03
C ASP A 52 -6.70 -4.28 11.06
N PRO A 53 -6.53 -4.94 9.90
CA PRO A 53 -7.65 -5.29 9.02
C PRO A 53 -8.82 -5.95 9.75
N ALA A 54 -8.58 -6.74 10.79
CA ALA A 54 -9.64 -7.36 11.59
C ALA A 54 -10.46 -6.35 12.38
N VAL A 55 -9.84 -5.24 12.81
CA VAL A 55 -10.52 -4.13 13.48
C VAL A 55 -11.24 -3.26 12.45
N ILE A 56 -10.56 -2.89 11.36
CA ILE A 56 -11.14 -2.07 10.29
C ILE A 56 -12.34 -2.77 9.63
N LYS A 57 -12.30 -4.10 9.50
CA LYS A 57 -13.42 -4.91 9.01
C LYS A 57 -14.71 -4.68 9.82
N LYS A 58 -14.60 -4.45 11.14
CA LYS A 58 -15.76 -4.15 11.99
C LYS A 58 -16.39 -2.79 11.66
N VAL A 59 -15.59 -1.86 11.13
CA VAL A 59 -16.04 -0.52 10.72
C VAL A 59 -16.60 -0.56 9.30
N SER A 60 -15.85 -1.11 8.34
CA SER A 60 -16.27 -1.24 6.95
C SER A 60 -15.44 -2.26 6.18
N VAL A 61 -16.13 -3.14 5.47
CA VAL A 61 -15.52 -4.13 4.56
C VAL A 61 -14.82 -3.43 3.38
N ALA A 62 -15.32 -2.29 2.92
CA ALA A 62 -14.66 -1.52 1.86
C ALA A 62 -13.32 -0.94 2.36
N CYS A 63 -13.29 -0.42 3.59
CA CYS A 63 -12.07 0.08 4.22
C CYS A 63 -11.07 -1.05 4.50
N GLU A 64 -11.55 -2.27 4.82
CA GLU A 64 -10.70 -3.46 4.93
C GLU A 64 -9.97 -3.74 3.60
N GLY A 65 -10.70 -3.66 2.47
CA GLY A 65 -10.13 -3.83 1.14
C GLY A 65 -8.99 -2.84 0.85
N LEU A 66 -9.21 -1.57 1.18
CA LEU A 66 -8.19 -0.52 1.03
C LEU A 66 -6.99 -0.75 1.96
N CYS A 67 -7.21 -1.11 3.22
CA CYS A 67 -6.14 -1.42 4.16
C CYS A 67 -5.29 -2.61 3.67
N ARG A 68 -5.95 -3.67 3.18
CA ARG A 68 -5.24 -4.83 2.59
C ARG A 68 -4.45 -4.43 1.35
N TRP A 69 -5.00 -3.60 0.47
CA TRP A 69 -4.30 -3.12 -0.72
C TRP A 69 -3.03 -2.34 -0.36
N VAL A 70 -3.12 -1.42 0.61
CA VAL A 70 -1.97 -0.65 1.13
C VAL A 70 -0.89 -1.58 1.69
N ARG A 71 -1.27 -2.60 2.48
CA ARG A 71 -0.33 -3.59 3.01
C ARG A 71 0.29 -4.45 1.90
N ALA A 72 -0.50 -4.86 0.92
CA ALA A 72 -0.02 -5.63 -0.23
C ALA A 72 1.03 -4.85 -1.03
N MET A 73 0.82 -3.54 -1.24
CA MET A 73 1.79 -2.68 -1.94
C MET A 73 3.10 -2.52 -1.16
N ASP A 74 3.06 -2.40 0.17
CA ASP A 74 4.28 -2.36 1.00
C ASP A 74 5.05 -3.69 0.93
N VAL A 75 4.34 -4.83 1.03
CA VAL A 75 4.94 -6.16 0.91
C VAL A 75 5.53 -6.36 -0.48
N TYR A 76 4.80 -6.00 -1.55
CA TYR A 76 5.27 -6.11 -2.92
C TYR A 76 6.57 -5.35 -3.13
N ASN A 77 6.62 -4.08 -2.71
CA ASN A 77 7.84 -3.29 -2.80
C ASN A 77 9.02 -3.89 -2.02
N ARG A 78 8.79 -4.44 -0.82
CA ARG A 78 9.84 -5.13 -0.06
C ARG A 78 10.35 -6.37 -0.79
N VAL A 79 9.44 -7.19 -1.31
CA VAL A 79 9.79 -8.40 -2.06
C VAL A 79 10.52 -8.02 -3.34
N ASN A 80 10.02 -7.04 -4.10
CA ASN A 80 10.64 -6.61 -5.35
C ASN A 80 12.08 -6.09 -5.13
N LYS A 81 12.34 -5.35 -4.05
CA LYS A 81 13.71 -4.94 -3.67
C LYS A 81 14.63 -6.11 -3.27
N VAL A 82 14.08 -7.21 -2.78
CA VAL A 82 14.85 -8.43 -2.40
C VAL A 82 15.00 -9.41 -3.57
N VAL A 83 14.04 -9.43 -4.50
CA VAL A 83 14.05 -10.30 -5.69
C VAL A 83 14.84 -9.69 -6.84
N ALA A 84 14.88 -8.36 -6.97
CA ALA A 84 15.73 -7.66 -7.94
C ALA A 84 17.23 -8.10 -7.90
N PRO A 85 17.87 -8.29 -6.72
CA PRO A 85 19.22 -8.87 -6.67
C PRO A 85 19.27 -10.40 -6.78
N LYS A 86 18.16 -11.13 -6.65
CA LYS A 86 18.14 -12.61 -6.75
C LYS A 86 17.92 -13.13 -8.17
N ASN A 87 17.22 -12.38 -9.03
CA ASN A 87 17.02 -12.74 -10.44
C ASN A 87 18.32 -12.72 -11.27
N GLN A 88 19.44 -12.25 -10.72
CA GLN A 88 20.76 -12.36 -11.33
C GLN A 88 21.64 -13.46 -10.71
N ALA A 89 21.24 -14.05 -9.57
CA ALA A 89 22.08 -14.99 -8.82
C ALA A 89 21.63 -16.46 -8.91
N GLU A 90 20.41 -16.76 -9.35
CA GLU A 90 19.96 -18.16 -9.59
C GLU A 90 20.22 -18.62 -11.04
N GLY A 91 21.33 -18.20 -11.62
CA GLY A 91 21.81 -18.64 -12.94
C GLY A 91 23.21 -19.28 -12.92
N SER A 92 23.76 -19.57 -11.74
CA SER A 92 25.09 -20.19 -11.60
C SER A 92 25.18 -21.08 -10.37
N ASP A 93 24.39 -22.15 -10.32
CA ASP A 93 24.79 -23.36 -9.59
C ASP A 93 24.10 -24.56 -10.27
N SER A 94 24.74 -25.04 -11.33
CA SER A 94 24.53 -26.36 -11.95
C SER A 94 25.90 -27.01 -12.08
#